data_AF-A0A918TAD0-F1
#
_entry.id   AF-A0A918TAD0-F1
#
_cell.length_a   1.000
_cell.length_b   1.000
_cell.length_c   1.000
_cell.angle_alpha   90.00
_cell.angle_beta   90.00
_cell.angle_gamma   90.00
#
_symmetry.space_group_name_H-M   'P 1'
#
loop_
_entity.id
_entity.type
_entity.pdbx_description
1 polymer ?
#
loop_
_entity_poly.entity_id
_entity_poly.type
_entity_poly.pdbx_seq_one_letter_code
_entity_poly.pdbx_strand_id
1 'polypeptide(L)'
;MSRDDQRMFELLPRVGVVLPDGAGTLRFGMDEDATQATLGRLGQVRGEAVPDAPWALTVAWGGFELTAGPDAIAGSGPQQTDPLLASVVLRRTRHARRPLPRLPMAGYDPRPPVCWSPAAVPVVLDDIDLFGYPATEVLEALGDDRDRGLRLRPVVPGGYAHEVTFRRERLPRGGDRTGIDTDEPVLADYEHMWTTGRNAWQLERTGTGYLIVLKGDQPMDVLICHDTLADQIIVRMIAAGVEIVDG
;
A
#
# COMPACT_ATOMS: atom_id res chain seq x y z
N MET A 1 -21.88 20.97 -5.48
CA MET A 1 -20.68 20.17 -5.78
C MET A 1 -19.61 21.14 -6.24
N SER A 2 -18.59 21.31 -5.40
CA SER A 2 -17.59 22.35 -5.56
C SER A 2 -16.57 21.96 -6.64
N ARG A 3 -15.93 22.95 -7.25
CA ARG A 3 -15.01 22.77 -8.40
C ARG A 3 -13.75 21.95 -8.07
N ASP A 4 -13.49 21.70 -6.78
CA ASP A 4 -12.36 20.91 -6.30
C ASP A 4 -12.62 19.39 -6.26
N ASP A 5 -13.90 18.96 -6.21
CA ASP A 5 -14.25 17.52 -6.25
C ASP A 5 -13.89 16.87 -7.59
N GLN A 6 -13.72 17.67 -8.64
CA GLN A 6 -13.35 17.16 -9.96
C GLN A 6 -11.89 16.72 -10.04
N ARG A 7 -11.05 16.96 -9.03
CA ARG A 7 -9.61 16.64 -9.10
C ARG A 7 -9.13 15.65 -8.05
N MET A 8 -9.99 14.80 -7.50
CA MET A 8 -9.57 13.80 -6.51
C MET A 8 -9.74 12.37 -7.04
N PHE A 9 -8.94 11.46 -6.49
CA PHE A 9 -9.23 10.03 -6.57
C PHE A 9 -10.08 9.63 -5.36
N GLU A 10 -11.12 8.84 -5.58
CA GLU A 10 -11.94 8.29 -4.50
C GLU A 10 -11.81 6.77 -4.49
N LEU A 11 -11.35 6.21 -3.37
CA LEU A 11 -11.28 4.77 -3.16
C LEU A 11 -12.62 4.31 -2.59
N LEU A 12 -13.26 3.38 -3.29
CA LEU A 12 -14.53 2.81 -2.89
C LEU A 12 -14.32 1.33 -2.51
N PRO A 13 -14.36 0.98 -1.22
CA PRO A 13 -14.29 -0.40 -0.72
C PRO A 13 -15.13 -1.35 -1.57
N ARG A 14 -14.51 -2.46 -1.99
CA ARG A 14 -15.12 -3.52 -2.83
C ARG A 14 -15.57 -3.11 -4.24
N VAL A 15 -15.58 -1.82 -4.57
CA VAL A 15 -15.99 -1.32 -5.89
C VAL A 15 -14.76 -1.04 -6.75
N GLY A 16 -13.79 -0.27 -6.26
CA GLY A 16 -12.60 0.14 -7.00
C GLY A 16 -12.27 1.62 -6.81
N VAL A 17 -11.88 2.32 -7.87
CA VAL A 17 -11.38 3.70 -7.78
C VAL A 17 -12.14 4.62 -8.74
N VAL A 18 -12.75 5.68 -8.22
CA VAL A 18 -13.27 6.77 -9.05
C VAL A 18 -12.10 7.63 -9.48
N LEU A 19 -11.99 7.83 -10.78
CA LEU A 19 -10.95 8.64 -11.40
C LEU A 19 -11.39 10.11 -11.46
N PRO A 20 -10.43 11.04 -11.34
CA PRO A 20 -10.70 12.47 -11.40
C PRO A 20 -11.15 12.91 -12.80
N ASP A 21 -11.58 14.16 -12.89
CA ASP A 21 -12.06 14.86 -14.08
C ASP A 21 -13.23 14.15 -14.78
N GLY A 22 -13.97 13.29 -14.06
CA GLY A 22 -15.05 12.48 -14.63
C GLY A 22 -14.56 11.39 -15.59
N ALA A 23 -13.29 10.99 -15.52
CA ALA A 23 -12.73 9.93 -16.37
C ALA A 23 -13.45 8.58 -16.20
N GLY A 24 -14.13 8.37 -15.06
CA GLY A 24 -15.00 7.21 -14.80
C GLY A 24 -14.57 6.47 -13.55
N THR A 25 -14.90 5.18 -13.47
CA THR A 25 -14.56 4.33 -12.33
C THR A 25 -13.83 3.09 -12.81
N LEU A 26 -12.62 2.86 -12.29
CA LEU A 26 -11.96 1.57 -12.39
C LEU A 26 -12.61 0.63 -11.40
N ARG A 27 -13.33 -0.39 -11.89
CA ARG A 27 -14.04 -1.33 -11.03
C ARG A 27 -13.27 -2.63 -10.91
N PHE A 28 -13.16 -3.16 -9.70
CA PHE A 28 -12.64 -4.51 -9.52
C PHE A 28 -13.49 -5.52 -10.32
N GLY A 29 -12.84 -6.48 -10.97
CA GLY A 29 -13.50 -7.40 -11.91
C GLY A 29 -13.54 -6.93 -13.36
N MET A 30 -13.03 -5.74 -13.71
CA MET A 30 -12.86 -5.33 -15.11
C MET A 30 -11.76 -6.13 -15.81
N ASP A 31 -11.92 -6.41 -17.10
CA ASP A 31 -10.85 -6.96 -17.93
C ASP A 31 -9.82 -5.88 -18.35
N GLU A 32 -8.76 -6.31 -19.03
CA GLU A 32 -7.67 -5.44 -19.49
C GLU A 32 -8.17 -4.34 -20.45
N ASP A 33 -9.00 -4.69 -21.43
CA ASP A 33 -9.49 -3.75 -22.45
C ASP A 33 -10.37 -2.65 -21.83
N ALA A 34 -11.29 -3.03 -20.93
CA ALA A 34 -12.13 -2.10 -20.19
C ALA A 34 -11.31 -1.21 -19.24
N THR A 35 -10.29 -1.79 -18.61
CA THR A 35 -9.35 -1.05 -17.76
C THR A 35 -8.57 -0.03 -18.58
N GLN A 36 -8.00 -0.44 -19.72
CA GLN A 36 -7.25 0.44 -20.63
C GLN A 36 -8.12 1.58 -21.16
N ALA A 37 -9.36 1.28 -21.59
CA ALA A 37 -10.28 2.30 -22.09
C ALA A 37 -10.63 3.34 -21.02
N THR A 38 -10.77 2.91 -19.76
CA THR A 38 -11.07 3.79 -18.63
C THR A 38 -9.86 4.65 -18.26
N LEU A 39 -8.67 4.06 -18.15
CA LEU A 39 -7.42 4.79 -17.90
C LEU A 39 -7.07 5.76 -19.04
N GLY A 40 -7.38 5.40 -20.29
CA GLY A 40 -7.13 6.23 -21.47
C GLY A 40 -7.88 7.57 -21.46
N ARG A 41 -8.95 7.69 -20.66
CA ARG A 41 -9.65 8.97 -20.44
C ARG A 41 -8.88 9.91 -19.52
N LEU A 42 -7.99 9.37 -18.68
CA LEU A 42 -7.15 10.14 -17.77
C LEU A 42 -5.85 10.60 -18.44
N GLY A 43 -5.28 9.78 -19.32
CA GLY A 43 -4.05 10.12 -20.05
C GLY A 43 -3.50 8.97 -20.88
N GLN A 44 -2.23 9.11 -21.29
CA GLN A 44 -1.55 8.08 -22.05
C GLN A 44 -1.25 6.85 -21.19
N VAL A 45 -1.88 5.73 -21.54
CA VAL A 45 -1.67 4.43 -20.88
C VAL A 45 -0.42 3.74 -21.42
N ARG A 46 0.31 3.07 -20.54
CA ARG A 46 1.46 2.22 -20.85
C ARG A 46 1.22 0.82 -20.28
N GLY A 47 1.45 -0.21 -21.09
CA GLY A 47 1.52 -1.58 -20.60
C GLY A 47 2.88 -1.85 -19.97
N GLU A 48 2.88 -2.49 -18.80
CA GLU A 48 4.08 -2.93 -18.10
C GLU A 48 4.13 -4.45 -18.03
N ALA A 49 5.29 -5.03 -18.32
CA ALA A 49 5.53 -6.44 -18.11
C ALA A 49 5.83 -6.68 -16.62
N VAL A 50 4.86 -7.23 -15.90
CA VAL A 50 5.00 -7.58 -14.48
C VAL A 50 5.12 -9.10 -14.38
N PRO A 51 6.14 -9.63 -13.66
CA PRO A 51 6.22 -11.06 -13.40
C PRO A 51 4.92 -11.57 -12.75
N ASP A 52 4.43 -12.70 -13.23
CA ASP A 52 3.27 -13.41 -12.66
C ASP A 52 1.91 -12.66 -12.75
N ALA A 53 1.84 -11.57 -13.52
CA ALA A 53 0.60 -10.91 -13.89
C ALA A 53 0.39 -10.97 -15.41
N PRO A 54 -0.79 -11.37 -15.91
CA PRO A 54 -1.06 -11.42 -17.34
C PRO A 54 -0.97 -10.04 -18.02
N TRP A 55 -1.20 -8.96 -17.28
CA TRP A 55 -1.08 -7.58 -17.74
C TRP A 55 -0.90 -6.63 -16.55
N ALA A 56 -0.38 -5.44 -16.81
CA ALA A 56 -0.42 -4.30 -15.90
C ALA A 56 -0.46 -3.02 -16.73
N LEU A 57 -1.31 -2.07 -16.35
CA LEU A 57 -1.51 -0.81 -17.08
C LEU A 57 -1.23 0.37 -16.17
N THR A 58 -0.34 1.26 -16.60
CA THR A 58 0.06 2.46 -15.86
C THR A 58 -0.34 3.72 -16.62
N VAL A 59 -0.85 4.72 -15.90
CA VAL A 59 -1.09 6.08 -16.40
C VAL A 59 -0.52 7.10 -15.41
N ALA A 60 0.07 8.17 -15.93
CA ALA A 60 0.52 9.30 -15.13
C ALA A 60 -0.51 10.44 -15.19
N TRP A 61 -0.90 10.97 -14.04
CA TRP A 61 -1.83 12.09 -13.95
C TRP A 61 -1.66 12.86 -12.64
N GLY A 62 -1.70 14.20 -12.70
CA GLY A 62 -1.76 15.03 -11.49
C GLY A 62 -0.59 14.87 -10.49
N GLY A 63 0.58 14.43 -10.96
CA GLY A 63 1.73 14.11 -10.09
C GLY A 63 1.69 12.70 -9.49
N PHE A 64 0.74 11.87 -9.91
CA PHE A 64 0.64 10.46 -9.57
C PHE A 64 0.93 9.56 -10.76
N GLU A 65 1.43 8.36 -10.46
CA GLU A 65 1.39 7.20 -11.33
C GLU A 65 0.35 6.25 -10.75
N LEU A 66 -0.66 5.91 -11.55
CA LEU A 66 -1.67 4.93 -11.22
C LEU A 66 -1.40 3.67 -12.04
N THR A 67 -1.15 2.55 -11.36
CA THR A 67 -0.99 1.22 -11.96
C THR A 67 -2.17 0.34 -11.59
N ALA A 68 -2.83 -0.22 -12.59
CA ALA A 68 -3.95 -1.15 -12.45
C ALA A 68 -3.54 -2.53 -12.95
N GLY A 69 -3.95 -3.58 -12.26
CA GLY A 69 -3.62 -4.94 -12.65
C GLY A 69 -4.39 -6.02 -11.88
N PRO A 70 -4.24 -7.28 -12.31
CA PRO A 70 -4.69 -8.42 -11.54
C PRO A 70 -3.86 -8.53 -10.25
N ASP A 71 -4.31 -9.39 -9.33
CA ASP A 71 -3.65 -9.57 -8.03
C ASP A 71 -2.35 -10.34 -8.23
N ALA A 72 -1.24 -9.62 -8.41
CA ALA A 72 0.10 -10.20 -8.38
C ALA A 72 0.39 -10.61 -6.92
N ILE A 73 0.08 -11.86 -6.57
CA ILE A 73 0.49 -12.43 -5.30
C ILE A 73 2.01 -12.37 -5.28
N ALA A 74 2.56 -11.62 -4.33
CA ALA A 74 3.98 -11.67 -4.03
C ALA A 74 4.31 -13.11 -3.57
N GLY A 75 4.77 -13.95 -4.49
CA GLY A 75 5.54 -15.15 -4.17
C GLY A 75 4.79 -16.45 -3.84
N SER A 76 3.67 -16.80 -4.50
CA SER A 76 3.06 -18.12 -4.27
C SER A 76 2.54 -18.82 -5.54
N GLY A 77 3.48 -19.40 -6.29
CA GLY A 77 3.24 -20.50 -7.22
C GLY A 77 2.41 -20.19 -8.49
N PRO A 78 2.32 -21.15 -9.43
CA PRO A 78 1.60 -21.01 -10.68
C PRO A 78 0.09 -21.22 -10.46
N GLN A 79 -0.52 -20.40 -9.60
CA GLN A 79 -1.96 -20.36 -9.51
C GLN A 79 -2.45 -19.32 -10.51
N GLN A 80 -3.17 -19.78 -11.53
CA GLN A 80 -3.74 -18.98 -12.59
C GLN A 80 -4.47 -17.78 -11.99
N THR A 81 -3.83 -16.62 -12.04
CA THR A 81 -4.39 -15.34 -11.61
C THR A 81 -5.59 -15.06 -12.49
N ASP A 82 -6.74 -14.81 -11.86
CA ASP A 82 -7.90 -14.28 -12.55
C ASP A 82 -7.44 -13.02 -13.32
N PRO A 83 -7.59 -12.95 -14.67
CA PRO A 83 -7.08 -11.85 -15.47
C PRO A 83 -7.86 -10.54 -15.24
N LEU A 84 -8.77 -10.50 -14.27
CA LEU A 84 -9.56 -9.33 -13.94
C LEU A 84 -8.84 -8.42 -12.96
N LEU A 85 -9.11 -7.12 -13.07
CA LEU A 85 -8.63 -6.07 -12.20
C LEU A 85 -8.92 -6.40 -10.74
N ALA A 86 -7.87 -6.51 -9.93
CA ALA A 86 -7.98 -6.82 -8.51
C ALA A 86 -7.07 -5.95 -7.65
N SER A 87 -6.15 -5.19 -8.24
CA SER A 87 -5.26 -4.28 -7.52
C SER A 87 -5.11 -2.96 -8.28
N VAL A 88 -5.17 -1.86 -7.55
CA VAL A 88 -4.83 -0.51 -8.01
C VAL A 88 -3.75 0.05 -7.09
N VAL A 89 -2.69 0.59 -7.66
CA VAL A 89 -1.58 1.22 -6.93
C VAL A 89 -1.49 2.67 -7.36
N LEU A 90 -1.59 3.59 -6.41
CA LEU A 90 -1.39 5.02 -6.59
C LEU A 90 -0.06 5.42 -5.97
N ARG A 91 0.88 5.86 -6.81
CA ARG A 91 2.23 6.26 -6.40
C ARG A 91 2.42 7.74 -6.66
N ARG A 92 2.97 8.45 -5.69
CA ARG A 92 3.38 9.84 -5.87
C ARG A 92 4.65 9.87 -6.71
N THR A 93 4.56 10.48 -7.88
CA THR A 93 5.76 10.81 -8.64
C THR A 93 6.48 11.93 -7.90
N ARG A 94 7.81 11.85 -7.86
CA ARG A 94 8.58 13.01 -7.41
C ARG A 94 8.36 14.08 -8.47
N HIS A 95 7.59 15.12 -8.16
CA HIS A 95 7.82 16.39 -8.81
C HIS A 95 9.29 16.71 -8.56
N ALA A 96 10.10 16.72 -9.61
CA ALA A 96 11.46 17.19 -9.54
C ALA A 96 11.39 18.61 -8.97
N ARG A 97 11.61 18.74 -7.65
CA ARG A 97 11.83 20.05 -7.05
C ARG A 97 12.98 20.63 -7.84
N ARG A 98 12.70 21.77 -8.48
CA ARG A 98 13.68 22.64 -9.11
C ARG A 98 14.92 22.64 -8.19
N PRO A 99 16.13 22.31 -8.70
CA PRO A 99 17.30 22.21 -7.84
C PRO A 99 17.47 23.56 -7.13
N LEU A 100 17.32 23.56 -5.81
CA LEU A 100 17.65 24.74 -5.00
C LEU A 100 19.13 25.08 -5.28
N PRO A 101 19.49 26.36 -5.40
CA PRO A 101 20.88 26.75 -5.57
C PRO A 101 21.69 26.19 -4.41
N ARG A 102 22.69 25.37 -4.73
CA ARG A 102 23.59 24.73 -3.78
C ARG A 102 24.31 25.81 -2.98
N LEU A 103 23.92 26.00 -1.72
CA LEU A 103 24.77 26.68 -0.75
C LEU A 103 25.86 25.68 -0.31
N PRO A 104 27.14 26.06 -0.27
CA PRO A 104 28.21 25.19 0.20
C PRO A 104 28.13 25.11 1.74
N MET A 105 27.64 23.98 2.26
CA MET A 105 27.75 23.66 3.69
C MET A 105 28.79 22.56 3.87
N ALA A 106 29.85 22.90 4.59
CA ALA A 106 30.88 21.97 5.03
C ALA A 106 30.37 21.16 6.23
N GLY A 107 30.65 19.86 6.22
CA GLY A 107 30.53 18.99 7.40
C GLY A 107 29.17 18.32 7.56
N TYR A 108 29.14 17.02 7.25
CA TYR A 108 28.07 16.06 7.56
C TYR A 108 26.72 16.29 6.84
N ASP A 109 26.46 15.54 5.76
CA ASP A 109 25.15 15.50 5.09
C ASP A 109 24.63 14.06 5.04
N PRO A 110 23.88 13.59 6.05
CA PRO A 110 22.91 12.54 5.80
C PRO A 110 21.75 13.26 5.11
N ARG A 111 21.62 13.09 3.79
CA ARG A 111 20.52 13.68 3.00
C ARG A 111 19.25 13.69 3.84
N PRO A 112 18.60 14.84 4.08
CA PRO A 112 17.45 14.87 4.96
C PRO A 112 16.41 13.84 4.48
N PRO A 113 15.78 13.08 5.38
CA PRO A 113 14.73 12.14 5.00
C PRO A 113 13.74 12.90 4.11
N VAL A 114 13.39 12.30 2.98
CA VAL A 114 12.58 12.93 1.94
C VAL A 114 11.22 13.25 2.56
N CYS A 115 11.09 14.45 3.12
CA CYS A 115 9.88 14.90 3.75
C CYS A 115 8.94 15.30 2.61
N TRP A 116 8.09 14.36 2.24
CA TRP A 116 6.98 14.64 1.35
C TRP A 116 6.04 15.61 2.07
N SER A 117 5.65 16.68 1.38
CA SER A 117 4.52 17.50 1.81
C SER A 117 3.20 16.76 1.56
N PRO A 118 2.06 17.26 2.04
CA PRO A 118 0.75 16.82 1.54
C PRO A 118 0.71 16.81 0.00
N ALA A 119 -0.03 15.88 -0.58
CA ALA A 119 -0.25 15.87 -2.02
C ALA A 119 -1.10 17.07 -2.46
N ALA A 120 -0.88 17.56 -3.68
CA ALA A 120 -1.68 18.66 -4.24
C ALA A 120 -3.06 18.18 -4.74
N VAL A 121 -3.21 16.88 -4.94
CA VAL A 121 -4.43 16.20 -5.38
C VAL A 121 -4.78 15.18 -4.31
N PRO A 122 -5.96 15.28 -3.69
CA PRO A 122 -6.40 14.33 -2.67
C PRO A 122 -6.62 12.92 -3.23
N VAL A 123 -6.34 11.92 -2.39
CA VAL A 123 -6.80 10.55 -2.59
C VAL A 123 -7.62 10.17 -1.37
N VAL A 124 -8.93 10.09 -1.56
CA VAL A 124 -9.88 10.03 -0.45
C VAL A 124 -10.42 8.62 -0.29
N LEU A 125 -10.50 8.16 0.96
CA LEU A 125 -11.24 6.97 1.37
C LEU A 125 -12.07 7.36 2.59
N ASP A 126 -13.40 7.20 2.52
CA ASP A 126 -14.33 7.56 3.60
C ASP A 126 -14.07 8.97 4.17
N ASP A 127 -13.97 9.97 3.29
CA ASP A 127 -13.66 11.38 3.58
C ASP A 127 -12.24 11.66 4.16
N ILE A 128 -11.36 10.66 4.22
CA ILE A 128 -9.97 10.80 4.69
C ILE A 128 -9.00 10.91 3.51
N ASP A 129 -8.24 12.00 3.42
CA ASP A 129 -7.16 12.17 2.43
C ASP A 129 -5.91 11.38 2.83
N LEU A 130 -5.68 10.26 2.13
CA LEU A 130 -4.60 9.31 2.38
C LEU A 130 -3.20 9.88 2.11
N PHE A 131 -3.10 10.99 1.38
CA PHE A 131 -1.82 11.70 1.16
C PHE A 131 -1.80 13.11 1.78
N GLY A 132 -2.86 13.49 2.48
CA GLY A 132 -2.99 14.77 3.17
C GLY A 132 -2.28 14.82 4.53
N TYR A 133 -2.06 13.65 5.13
CA TYR A 133 -1.54 13.49 6.50
C TYR A 133 -0.42 12.44 6.57
N PRO A 134 0.39 12.44 7.65
CA PRO A 134 1.28 11.33 7.97
C PRO A 134 0.56 9.98 7.99
N ALA A 135 1.23 8.92 7.52
CA ALA A 135 0.59 7.61 7.37
C ALA A 135 0.04 7.05 8.71
N THR A 136 0.70 7.36 9.83
CA THR A 136 0.24 6.96 11.16
C THR A 136 -1.10 7.61 11.50
N GLU A 137 -1.24 8.91 11.28
CA GLU A 137 -2.49 9.65 11.52
C GLU A 137 -3.63 9.15 10.62
N VAL A 138 -3.33 8.87 9.35
CA VAL A 138 -4.32 8.28 8.41
C VAL A 138 -4.80 6.93 8.91
N LEU A 139 -3.88 6.08 9.39
CA LEU A 139 -4.21 4.73 9.87
C LEU A 139 -5.00 4.77 11.17
N GLU A 140 -4.67 5.70 12.07
CA GLU A 140 -5.46 5.96 13.28
C GLU A 140 -6.88 6.43 12.93
N ALA A 141 -7.02 7.34 11.96
CA ALA A 141 -8.32 7.87 11.53
C ALA A 141 -9.21 6.81 10.87
N LEU A 142 -8.62 5.87 10.13
CA LEU A 142 -9.35 4.75 9.51
C LEU A 142 -9.83 3.71 10.55
N GLY A 143 -9.17 3.64 11.71
CA GLY A 143 -9.50 2.70 12.78
C GLY A 143 -9.36 1.21 12.39
N ASP A 144 -9.98 0.35 13.19
CA ASP A 144 -9.91 -1.10 13.05
C ASP A 144 -10.78 -1.64 11.88
N ASP A 145 -11.79 -0.87 11.46
CA ASP A 145 -12.72 -1.22 10.38
C ASP A 145 -12.16 -0.97 8.97
N ARG A 146 -10.88 -0.58 8.86
CA ARG A 146 -10.23 -0.28 7.58
C ARG A 146 -10.29 -1.47 6.62
N ASP A 147 -10.44 -1.18 5.33
CA ASP A 147 -10.43 -2.20 4.27
C ASP A 147 -9.09 -2.96 4.28
N ARG A 148 -9.14 -4.29 4.45
CA ARG A 148 -7.96 -5.18 4.49
C ARG A 148 -7.14 -5.15 3.19
N GLY A 149 -7.76 -4.72 2.09
CA GLY A 149 -7.12 -4.50 0.80
C GLY A 149 -6.32 -3.20 0.71
N LEU A 150 -6.46 -2.27 1.67
CA LEU A 150 -5.72 -1.01 1.70
C LEU A 150 -4.35 -1.18 2.35
N ARG A 151 -3.30 -0.72 1.67
CA ARG A 151 -1.93 -0.63 2.23
C ARG A 151 -1.33 0.74 1.95
N LEU A 152 -0.84 1.40 2.99
CA LEU A 152 -0.09 2.65 2.88
C LEU A 152 1.40 2.35 3.00
N ARG A 153 2.21 2.96 2.14
CA ARG A 153 3.67 2.87 2.19
C ARG A 153 4.27 4.25 2.40
N PRO A 154 4.68 4.59 3.64
CA PRO A 154 5.44 5.81 3.89
C PRO A 154 6.91 5.64 3.47
N VAL A 155 7.59 6.75 3.20
CA VAL A 155 9.05 6.70 2.86
C VAL A 155 9.91 6.52 4.10
N VAL A 156 9.44 7.04 5.24
CA VAL A 156 10.05 6.90 6.56
C VAL A 156 8.94 6.64 7.57
N PRO A 157 9.21 5.94 8.69
CA PRO A 157 8.23 5.76 9.76
C PRO A 157 7.65 7.10 10.22
N GLY A 158 6.34 7.15 10.44
CA GLY A 158 5.63 8.38 10.81
C GLY A 158 5.59 9.46 9.72
N GLY A 159 6.10 9.19 8.52
CA GLY A 159 6.07 10.13 7.40
C GLY A 159 4.79 10.00 6.57
N TYR A 160 4.64 10.89 5.59
CA TYR A 160 3.57 10.81 4.60
C TYR A 160 3.72 9.58 3.71
N ALA A 161 2.60 8.99 3.32
CA ALA A 161 2.57 7.97 2.29
C ALA A 161 3.15 8.51 0.97
N HIS A 162 3.87 7.65 0.25
CA HIS A 162 4.23 7.89 -1.15
C HIS A 162 3.56 6.91 -2.10
N GLU A 163 2.98 5.84 -1.56
CA GLU A 163 2.29 4.80 -2.31
C GLU A 163 1.10 4.31 -1.49
N VAL A 164 -0.04 4.19 -2.14
CA VAL A 164 -1.23 3.50 -1.65
C VAL A 164 -1.54 2.36 -2.58
N THR A 165 -1.69 1.16 -2.02
CA THR A 165 -2.21 0.00 -2.74
C THR A 165 -3.62 -0.28 -2.26
N PHE A 166 -4.53 -0.49 -3.20
CA PHE A 166 -5.92 -0.79 -2.94
C PHE A 166 -6.31 -2.05 -3.69
N ARG A 167 -6.60 -3.13 -2.95
CA ARG A 167 -6.89 -4.45 -3.50
C ARG A 167 -8.34 -4.83 -3.25
N ARG A 168 -8.86 -5.66 -4.15
CA ARG A 168 -10.10 -6.39 -3.93
C ARG A 168 -9.89 -7.33 -2.76
N GLU A 169 -10.67 -7.15 -1.70
CA GLU A 169 -10.74 -8.11 -0.61
C GLU A 169 -11.11 -9.50 -1.17
N ARG A 170 -10.23 -10.49 -0.96
CA ARG A 170 -10.60 -11.88 -1.20
C ARG A 170 -11.46 -12.32 -0.02
N LEU A 171 -12.76 -12.47 -0.27
CA LEU A 171 -13.60 -13.25 0.65
C LEU A 171 -12.92 -14.61 0.86
N PRO A 172 -12.69 -15.04 2.12
CA PRO A 172 -12.19 -16.38 2.37
C PRO A 172 -13.08 -17.37 1.61
N ARG A 173 -12.46 -18.21 0.78
CA ARG A 173 -13.18 -19.19 -0.04
C ARG A 173 -14.08 -20.00 0.89
N GLY A 174 -15.39 -19.79 0.77
CA GLY A 174 -16.42 -20.49 1.55
C GLY A 174 -16.44 -21.97 1.17
N GLY A 175 -15.50 -22.72 1.72
CA GLY A 175 -15.23 -24.11 1.37
C GLY A 175 -14.61 -24.90 2.50
N ASP A 176 -14.79 -24.49 3.76
CA ASP A 176 -14.71 -25.43 4.89
C ASP A 176 -15.57 -24.92 6.06
N ARG A 177 -16.89 -25.15 5.95
CA ARG A 177 -17.86 -24.83 7.01
C ARG A 177 -17.80 -25.89 8.12
N THR A 178 -16.73 -25.93 8.90
CA THR A 178 -16.69 -26.52 10.26
C THR A 178 -15.65 -25.84 11.16
N GLY A 179 -15.40 -24.55 10.97
CA GLY A 179 -14.53 -23.76 11.85
C GLY A 179 -15.31 -22.58 12.40
N ILE A 180 -15.24 -22.42 13.71
CA ILE A 180 -15.74 -21.26 14.45
C ILE A 180 -15.25 -19.98 13.75
N ASP A 181 -16.16 -19.03 13.59
CA ASP A 181 -15.91 -17.68 13.08
C ASP A 181 -15.04 -16.92 14.09
N THR A 182 -13.77 -17.31 14.18
CA THR A 182 -12.73 -16.49 14.77
C THR A 182 -12.16 -15.67 13.64
N ASP A 183 -12.31 -14.37 13.76
CA ASP A 183 -11.72 -13.29 12.98
C ASP A 183 -10.18 -13.31 13.13
N GLU A 184 -9.58 -14.49 12.99
CA GLU A 184 -8.17 -14.77 13.22
C GLU A 184 -7.44 -14.53 11.89
N PRO A 185 -6.58 -13.51 11.81
CA PRO A 185 -5.88 -13.18 10.58
C PRO A 185 -4.98 -14.32 10.12
N VAL A 186 -4.95 -14.54 8.80
CA VAL A 186 -4.28 -15.68 8.18
C VAL A 186 -2.77 -15.48 8.25
N LEU A 187 -2.13 -16.11 9.24
CA LEU A 187 -0.69 -16.06 9.49
C LEU A 187 0.18 -16.38 8.25
N ALA A 188 -0.36 -17.13 7.29
CA ALA A 188 0.32 -17.50 6.05
C ALA A 188 0.68 -16.30 5.16
N ASP A 189 -0.08 -15.21 5.21
CA ASP A 189 0.19 -14.01 4.41
C ASP A 189 1.51 -13.31 4.82
N TYR A 190 1.99 -13.60 6.03
CA TYR A 190 3.21 -13.03 6.61
C TYR A 190 4.40 -13.99 6.58
N GLU A 191 4.23 -15.21 6.03
CA GLU A 191 5.26 -16.26 6.09
C GLU A 191 6.59 -15.88 5.44
N HIS A 192 6.53 -15.04 4.41
CA HIS A 192 7.71 -14.52 3.72
C HIS A 192 8.65 -13.72 4.64
N MET A 193 8.12 -13.12 5.72
CA MET A 193 8.88 -12.26 6.65
C MET A 193 9.88 -13.01 7.53
N TRP A 194 9.63 -14.30 7.80
CA TRP A 194 10.51 -15.13 8.64
C TRP A 194 11.15 -16.30 7.88
N THR A 195 10.82 -16.48 6.60
CA THR A 195 11.41 -17.52 5.75
C THR A 195 12.57 -17.01 4.88
N THR A 196 12.68 -15.70 4.63
CA THR A 196 13.69 -15.11 3.73
C THR A 196 14.74 -14.22 4.44
N GLY A 197 15.88 -14.83 4.80
CA GLY A 197 17.12 -14.12 5.18
C GLY A 197 17.26 -13.80 6.68
N ARG A 198 17.79 -14.75 7.45
CA ARG A 198 17.62 -14.88 8.91
C ARG A 198 18.49 -14.01 9.84
N ASN A 199 19.38 -13.15 9.34
CA ASN A 199 20.51 -12.68 10.17
C ASN A 199 20.56 -11.17 10.49
N ALA A 200 19.48 -10.41 10.28
CA ALA A 200 19.53 -8.96 10.54
C ALA A 200 18.18 -8.31 10.84
N TRP A 201 17.12 -9.10 11.05
CA TRP A 201 15.79 -8.55 11.27
C TRP A 201 15.60 -8.24 12.74
N GLN A 202 15.01 -7.09 13.02
CA GLN A 202 14.68 -6.60 14.34
C GLN A 202 13.20 -6.24 14.37
N LEU A 203 12.51 -6.56 15.46
CA LEU A 203 11.12 -6.18 15.69
C LEU A 203 11.05 -5.18 16.83
N GLU A 204 10.39 -4.06 16.58
CA GLU A 204 10.06 -3.07 17.59
C GLU A 204 8.55 -3.09 17.82
N ARG A 205 8.13 -3.43 19.05
CA ARG A 205 6.73 -3.38 19.45
C ARG A 205 6.43 -1.99 19.96
N THR A 206 5.66 -1.23 19.19
CA THR A 206 5.08 0.02 19.69
C THR A 206 3.80 -0.33 20.47
N GLY A 207 3.57 0.32 21.62
CA GLY A 207 2.43 0.04 22.50
C GLY A 207 1.04 0.32 21.90
N THR A 208 0.94 0.60 20.60
CA THR A 208 -0.27 1.01 19.88
C THR A 208 -0.75 -0.03 18.85
N GLY A 209 -0.28 -1.28 18.90
CA GLY A 209 -0.67 -2.32 17.94
C GLY A 209 0.10 -2.29 16.61
N TYR A 210 1.26 -1.63 16.60
CA TYR A 210 2.16 -1.63 15.45
C TYR A 210 3.42 -2.43 15.77
N LEU A 211 3.80 -3.32 14.84
CA LEU A 211 5.09 -3.99 14.82
C LEU A 211 5.92 -3.40 13.69
N ILE A 212 6.99 -2.71 14.05
CA ILE A 212 7.95 -2.20 13.07
C ILE A 212 8.96 -3.30 12.81
N VAL A 213 9.11 -3.65 11.54
CA VAL A 213 10.03 -4.67 11.08
C VAL A 213 11.24 -3.98 10.47
N LEU A 214 12.36 -4.07 11.18
CA LEU A 214 13.62 -3.45 10.88
C LEU A 214 14.59 -4.47 10.25
N LYS A 215 15.52 -3.98 9.43
CA LYS A 215 16.71 -4.72 8.99
C LYS A 215 17.96 -3.86 9.21
N GLY A 216 18.64 -4.07 10.34
CA GLY A 216 19.55 -3.07 10.90
C GLY A 216 18.80 -1.78 11.24
N ASP A 217 19.39 -0.61 10.97
CA ASP A 217 18.75 0.70 11.25
C ASP A 217 17.64 1.08 10.24
N GLN A 218 17.36 0.23 9.25
CA GLN A 218 16.40 0.53 8.19
C GLN A 218 15.04 -0.14 8.45
N PRO A 219 13.95 0.63 8.60
CA PRO A 219 12.60 0.09 8.63
C PRO A 219 12.22 -0.46 7.25
N MET A 220 11.88 -1.75 7.22
CA MET A 220 11.50 -2.48 6.02
C MET A 220 9.98 -2.59 5.89
N ASP A 221 9.27 -2.79 7.00
CA ASP A 221 7.83 -2.90 7.01
C ASP A 221 7.23 -2.36 8.32
N VAL A 222 5.96 -1.95 8.28
CA VAL A 222 5.17 -1.61 9.48
C VAL A 222 3.89 -2.42 9.41
N LEU A 223 3.81 -3.42 10.28
CA LEU A 223 2.63 -4.23 10.45
C LEU A 223 1.71 -3.56 11.46
N ILE A 224 0.43 -3.48 11.12
CA ILE A 224 -0.58 -2.99 12.03
C ILE A 224 -1.55 -4.13 12.25
N CYS A 225 -1.53 -4.67 13.45
CA CYS A 225 -2.24 -5.89 13.82
C CYS A 225 -2.72 -5.75 15.25
N HIS A 226 -3.91 -6.29 15.55
CA HIS A 226 -4.38 -6.39 16.91
C HIS A 226 -3.41 -7.21 17.78
N ASP A 227 -3.40 -6.96 19.09
CA ASP A 227 -2.40 -7.50 20.02
C ASP A 227 -2.22 -9.02 19.92
N THR A 228 -3.30 -9.78 19.78
CA THR A 228 -3.23 -11.24 19.66
C THR A 228 -2.47 -11.71 18.42
N LEU A 229 -2.66 -11.05 17.26
CA LEU A 229 -1.89 -11.36 16.05
C LEU A 229 -0.45 -10.87 16.20
N ALA A 230 -0.26 -9.70 16.81
CA ALA A 230 1.07 -9.18 17.07
C ALA A 230 1.89 -10.19 17.89
N ASP A 231 1.31 -10.76 18.94
CA ASP A 231 1.92 -11.79 19.77
C ASP A 231 2.22 -13.08 18.98
N GLN A 232 1.31 -13.51 18.11
CA GLN A 232 1.54 -14.69 17.25
C GLN A 232 2.69 -14.47 16.24
N ILE A 233 2.74 -13.29 15.60
CA ILE A 233 3.82 -12.90 14.69
C ILE A 233 5.15 -12.85 15.45
N ILE A 234 5.16 -12.21 16.62
CA ILE A 234 6.32 -12.14 17.51
C ILE A 234 6.84 -13.55 17.81
N VAL A 235 5.98 -14.47 18.27
CA VAL A 235 6.39 -15.84 18.61
C VAL A 235 7.02 -16.56 17.41
N ARG A 236 6.46 -16.41 16.21
CA ARG A 236 7.01 -17.02 14.99
C ARG A 236 8.33 -16.41 14.55
N MET A 237 8.47 -15.09 14.67
CA MET A 237 9.70 -14.39 14.30
C MET A 237 10.84 -14.70 15.29
N ILE A 238 10.56 -14.79 16.61
CA ILE A 238 11.52 -15.32 17.60
C ILE A 238 11.94 -16.75 17.22
N ALA A 239 10.98 -17.63 16.89
CA ALA A 239 11.27 -19.00 16.50
C ALA A 239 12.12 -19.11 15.23
N ALA A 240 12.07 -18.08 14.37
CA ALA A 240 12.89 -17.96 13.17
C ALA A 240 14.26 -17.28 13.40
N GLY A 241 14.56 -16.85 14.63
CA GLY A 241 15.83 -16.22 15.01
C GLY A 241 15.86 -14.69 14.85
N VAL A 242 14.71 -14.04 14.75
CA VAL A 242 14.60 -12.57 14.73
C VAL A 242 14.75 -12.02 16.15
N GLU A 243 15.53 -10.95 16.29
CA GLU A 243 15.73 -10.26 17.58
C GLU A 243 14.57 -9.28 17.84
N ILE A 244 14.10 -9.21 19.08
CA ILE A 244 13.15 -8.18 19.51
C ILE A 244 13.96 -7.11 20.21
N VAL A 245 13.75 -5.88 19.79
CA VAL A 245 14.36 -4.70 20.39
C VAL A 245 13.24 -3.95 21.10
N ASP A 246 13.46 -3.63 22.36
CA ASP A 246 12.57 -2.71 23.07
C ASP A 246 12.75 -1.31 22.44
N GLY A 247 11.67 -0.76 21.91
CA GLY A 247 11.59 0.62 21.38
C GLY A 247 11.43 1.66 22.49
#